data_AF-X7ECD0-F1
#
_entry.id   AF-X7ECD0-F1
#
_cell.length_a   1.000
_cell.length_b   1.000
_cell.length_c   1.000
_cell.angle_alpha   90.00
_cell.angle_beta   90.00
_cell.angle_gamma   90.00
#
_symmetry.space_group_name_H-M   'P 1'
#
loop_
_entity.id
_entity.type
_entity.pdbx_description
1 polymer ?
#
loop_
_entity_poly.entity_id
_entity_poly.type
_entity_poly.pdbx_seq_one_letter_code
_entity_poly.pdbx_strand_id
1 'polypeptide(L)'
;MIPAPGILVPSLCTLMLAFPCEVPAQSFDTMAQPVETDDECKAPRPPKDLAETAYIRNGYRAILRIMAAEKWQETKECICFLTDFTWAEVVKRSEKLVTSDNPRLPFDVVALDEQAANLEGARLDACSIE
;
A
#
# COMPACT_ATOMS: atom_id res chain seq x y z
N MET A 1 -7.02 -27.21 -29.27
CA MET A 1 -6.36 -28.46 -28.87
C MET A 1 -6.27 -28.46 -27.35
N ILE A 2 -7.13 -29.26 -26.72
CA ILE A 2 -6.98 -29.76 -25.34
C ILE A 2 -6.20 -31.09 -25.50
N PRO A 3 -5.56 -31.63 -24.45
CA PRO A 3 -6.29 -32.70 -23.79
C PRO A 3 -6.13 -32.72 -22.25
N ALA A 4 -7.28 -32.99 -21.61
CA ALA A 4 -7.36 -33.66 -20.32
C ALA A 4 -6.79 -35.09 -20.43
N PRO A 5 -6.55 -35.78 -19.32
CA PRO A 5 -7.59 -36.65 -18.80
C PRO A 5 -7.69 -36.51 -17.27
N GLY A 6 -8.85 -36.60 -16.65
CA GLY A 6 -9.84 -37.65 -16.85
C GLY A 6 -10.13 -38.20 -15.46
N ILE A 7 -11.15 -37.63 -14.84
CA ILE A 7 -11.74 -38.07 -13.58
C ILE A 7 -12.28 -39.50 -13.78
N LEU A 8 -12.07 -40.39 -12.81
CA LEU A 8 -13.12 -41.28 -12.26
C LEU A 8 -12.61 -42.15 -11.09
N VAL A 9 -12.96 -41.67 -9.89
CA VAL A 9 -13.29 -42.39 -8.64
C VAL A 9 -14.37 -43.45 -8.99
N PRO A 10 -14.53 -44.64 -8.34
CA PRO A 10 -14.39 -44.90 -6.90
C PRO A 10 -13.83 -46.29 -6.51
N SER A 11 -13.46 -46.48 -5.25
CA SER A 11 -13.76 -47.77 -4.61
C SER A 11 -13.97 -47.61 -3.11
N LEU A 12 -15.22 -47.90 -2.75
CA LEU A 12 -15.77 -48.35 -1.48
C LEU A 12 -14.83 -48.35 -0.27
N CYS A 13 -15.16 -47.51 0.70
CA CYS A 13 -14.95 -47.86 2.09
C CYS A 13 -16.18 -47.43 2.89
N THR A 14 -17.23 -48.26 2.84
CA THR A 14 -18.32 -48.21 3.82
C THR A 14 -18.02 -49.25 4.88
N LEU A 15 -17.57 -48.83 6.06
CA LEU A 15 -17.88 -49.53 7.30
C LEU A 15 -17.80 -48.52 8.47
N MET A 16 -18.91 -48.40 9.18
CA MET A 16 -19.11 -47.54 10.34
C MET A 16 -18.32 -48.06 11.54
N LEU A 17 -17.31 -47.32 12.02
CA LEU A 17 -16.83 -47.36 13.40
C LEU A 17 -16.25 -45.98 13.76
N ALA A 18 -16.59 -45.50 14.95
CA ALA A 18 -16.35 -44.15 15.45
C ALA A 18 -14.89 -43.68 15.31
N PHE A 19 -14.66 -42.63 14.52
CA PHE A 19 -13.45 -41.81 14.61
C PHE A 19 -13.81 -40.54 15.38
N PRO A 20 -13.15 -40.24 16.52
CA PRO A 20 -13.26 -38.92 17.10
C PRO A 20 -12.78 -37.92 16.05
N CYS A 21 -13.57 -36.87 15.81
CA CYS A 21 -13.11 -35.73 15.04
C CYS A 21 -12.09 -34.98 15.92
N GLU A 22 -10.86 -35.50 15.99
CA GLU A 22 -9.73 -34.74 16.48
C GLU A 22 -9.38 -33.75 15.37
N VAL A 23 -10.04 -32.59 15.41
CA VAL A 23 -9.54 -31.40 14.73
C VAL A 23 -8.20 -31.12 15.41
N PRO A 24 -7.04 -31.24 14.72
CA PRO A 24 -5.80 -30.82 15.34
C PRO A 24 -5.96 -29.34 15.67
N ALA A 25 -5.97 -29.03 16.96
CA ALA A 25 -5.91 -27.66 17.45
C ALA A 25 -4.55 -27.11 16.99
N GLN A 26 -4.51 -26.50 15.81
CA GLN A 26 -3.36 -25.73 15.39
C GLN A 26 -3.23 -24.60 16.40
N SER A 27 -2.11 -24.60 17.12
CA SER A 27 -1.70 -23.50 17.97
C SER A 27 -1.76 -22.22 17.14
N PHE A 28 -2.38 -21.17 17.69
CA PHE A 28 -2.21 -19.81 17.17
C PHE A 28 -0.78 -19.37 17.53
N ASP A 29 0.19 -19.96 16.84
CA ASP A 29 1.54 -19.44 16.82
C ASP A 29 1.43 -18.02 16.27
N THR A 30 1.78 -17.08 17.14
CA THR A 30 1.76 -15.65 16.90
C THR A 30 2.48 -15.38 15.58
N MET A 31 1.75 -14.86 14.59
CA MET A 31 2.36 -14.30 13.38
C MET A 31 3.14 -13.05 13.83
N ALA A 32 4.35 -13.27 14.33
CA ALA A 32 5.29 -12.21 14.63
C ALA A 32 5.53 -11.47 13.32
N GLN A 33 4.93 -10.30 13.19
CA GLN A 33 5.21 -9.43 12.05
C GLN A 33 6.70 -9.14 12.08
N PRO A 34 7.41 -9.23 10.93
CA PRO A 34 8.79 -8.79 10.85
C PRO A 34 8.88 -7.39 11.47
N VAL A 35 9.92 -7.14 12.27
CA VAL A 35 10.25 -5.78 12.66
C VAL A 35 10.59 -5.07 11.36
N GLU A 36 9.69 -4.21 10.89
CA GLU A 36 9.94 -3.33 9.75
C GLU A 36 11.22 -2.56 10.11
N THR A 37 12.33 -2.88 9.45
CA THR A 37 13.56 -2.10 9.52
C THR A 37 13.22 -0.68 9.03
N ASP A 38 13.77 0.35 9.68
CA ASP A 38 13.48 1.76 9.40
C ASP A 38 13.98 2.25 8.00
N ASP A 39 14.10 1.38 7.00
CA ASP A 39 15.09 1.53 5.92
C ASP A 39 14.55 1.67 4.48
N GLU A 40 13.26 1.96 4.28
CA GLU A 40 12.78 2.37 2.95
C GLU A 40 11.96 3.64 3.05
N CYS A 41 12.15 4.54 2.07
CA CYS A 41 11.52 5.86 1.95
C CYS A 41 9.98 5.77 1.97
N LYS A 42 9.40 5.52 3.16
CA LYS A 42 8.00 5.15 3.38
C LYS A 42 7.25 6.36 3.92
N ALA A 43 6.22 6.78 3.19
CA ALA A 43 5.46 7.96 3.57
C ALA A 43 4.84 7.80 4.98
N PRO A 44 5.08 8.77 5.89
CA PRO A 44 4.59 8.71 7.26
C PRO A 44 3.07 8.71 7.31
N ARG A 45 2.51 8.29 8.44
CA ARG A 45 1.07 8.34 8.67
C ARG A 45 0.63 9.80 8.88
N PRO A 46 -0.41 10.27 8.19
CA PRO A 46 -0.96 11.61 8.42
C PRO A 46 -1.57 11.75 9.81
N PRO A 47 -1.41 12.91 10.49
CA PRO A 47 -2.04 13.21 11.77
C PRO A 47 -3.56 13.02 11.71
N LYS A 48 -4.16 12.52 12.79
CA LYS A 48 -5.60 12.22 12.82
C LYS A 48 -6.47 13.48 12.71
N ASP A 49 -5.96 14.59 13.22
CA ASP A 49 -6.57 15.92 13.22
C ASP A 49 -6.35 16.69 11.91
N LEU A 50 -5.52 16.18 10.99
CA LEU A 50 -5.25 16.85 9.71
C LEU A 50 -6.50 16.98 8.82
N ALA A 51 -7.40 15.99 8.88
CA ALA A 51 -8.70 16.04 8.22
C ALA A 51 -9.68 15.08 8.88
N GLU A 52 -10.98 15.37 8.74
CA GLU A 52 -12.07 14.60 9.33
C GLU A 52 -12.04 13.12 8.90
N THR A 53 -11.86 12.86 7.61
CA THR A 53 -11.96 11.50 7.06
C THR A 53 -10.60 10.90 6.75
N ALA A 54 -10.50 9.57 6.88
CA ALA A 54 -9.31 8.83 6.46
C ALA A 54 -9.05 8.97 4.96
N TYR A 55 -10.11 9.12 4.15
CA TYR A 55 -10.01 9.34 2.72
C TYR A 55 -9.19 10.59 2.37
N ILE A 56 -9.53 11.73 2.98
CA ILE A 56 -8.83 13.00 2.74
C ILE A 56 -7.38 12.89 3.23
N ARG A 57 -7.16 12.27 4.40
CA ARG A 57 -5.81 12.04 4.93
C ARG A 57 -4.96 11.15 4.01
N ASN A 58 -5.56 10.14 3.39
CA ASN A 58 -4.86 9.28 2.41
C ASN A 58 -4.49 10.07 1.15
N GLY A 59 -5.38 10.97 0.69
CA GLY A 59 -5.05 11.93 -0.37
C GLY A 59 -3.85 12.80 -0.02
N TYR A 60 -3.79 13.36 1.19
CA TYR A 60 -2.62 14.12 1.65
C TYR A 60 -1.34 13.26 1.70
N ARG A 61 -1.44 12.00 2.11
CA ARG A 61 -0.28 11.10 2.09
C ARG A 61 0.22 10.84 0.67
N ALA A 62 -0.66 10.68 -0.31
CA ALA A 62 -0.28 10.54 -1.72
C ALA A 62 0.35 11.82 -2.27
N ILE A 63 -0.17 12.99 -1.90
CA ILE A 63 0.40 14.30 -2.29
C ILE A 63 1.80 14.49 -1.68
N LEU A 64 2.02 14.09 -0.43
CA LEU A 64 3.35 14.12 0.19
C LEU A 64 4.37 13.27 -0.61
N ARG A 65 3.96 12.08 -1.05
CA ARG A 65 4.79 11.19 -1.89
C ARG A 65 5.15 11.87 -3.22
N ILE A 66 4.16 12.48 -3.88
CA ILE A 66 4.37 13.24 -5.11
C ILE A 66 5.38 14.37 -4.89
N MET A 67 5.20 15.19 -3.84
CA MET A 67 6.09 16.30 -3.52
C MET A 67 7.53 15.83 -3.25
N ALA A 68 7.69 14.73 -2.51
CA ALA A 68 9.00 14.14 -2.25
C ALA A 68 9.68 13.63 -3.53
N ALA A 69 8.92 12.98 -4.42
CA ALA A 69 9.45 12.51 -5.68
C ALA A 69 9.75 13.65 -6.67
N GLU A 70 8.92 14.71 -6.71
CA GLU A 70 9.20 15.96 -7.43
C GLU A 70 10.51 16.60 -6.94
N LYS A 71 10.74 16.67 -5.62
CA LYS A 71 11.99 17.19 -5.05
C LYS A 71 13.21 16.34 -5.42
N TRP A 72 13.05 15.02 -5.47
CA TRP A 72 14.09 14.16 -6.05
C TRP A 72 14.34 14.51 -7.52
N GLN A 73 13.31 14.74 -8.32
CA GLN A 73 13.51 15.10 -9.73
C GLN A 73 14.25 16.43 -9.91
N GLU A 74 14.06 17.38 -9.00
CA GLU A 74 14.73 18.68 -8.98
C GLU A 74 16.21 18.56 -8.56
N THR A 75 16.49 17.81 -7.50
CA THR A 75 17.83 17.72 -6.89
C THR A 75 18.70 16.61 -7.49
N LYS A 76 18.07 15.55 -8.01
CA LYS A 76 18.68 14.28 -8.43
C LYS A 76 19.43 13.54 -7.31
N GLU A 77 19.22 13.90 -6.04
CA GLU A 77 19.86 13.22 -4.91
C GLU A 77 19.08 11.97 -4.51
N CYS A 78 19.76 10.81 -4.44
CA CYS A 78 19.14 9.53 -4.10
C CYS A 78 18.78 9.34 -2.62
N ILE A 79 18.39 10.43 -1.94
CA ILE A 79 17.91 10.44 -0.57
C ILE A 79 16.37 10.50 -0.53
N CYS A 80 15.81 10.31 0.67
CA CYS A 80 14.38 10.39 0.88
C CYS A 80 13.95 11.79 1.32
N PHE A 81 13.05 12.42 0.58
CA PHE A 81 12.57 13.78 0.83
C PHE A 81 11.23 13.86 1.57
N LEU A 82 10.71 12.74 2.09
CA LEU A 82 9.39 12.70 2.76
C LEU A 82 9.33 13.54 4.03
N THR A 83 10.46 13.77 4.70
CA THR A 83 10.55 14.57 5.93
C THR A 83 10.77 16.06 5.68
N ASP A 84 11.01 16.45 4.43
CA ASP A 84 11.32 17.83 4.06
C ASP A 84 10.08 18.71 3.92
N PHE A 85 8.90 18.10 4.01
CA PHE A 85 7.62 18.77 3.86
C PHE A 85 6.78 18.60 5.12
N THR A 86 6.21 19.71 5.55
CA THR A 86 5.21 19.74 6.62
C THR A 86 3.83 19.38 6.07
N TRP A 87 2.95 18.85 6.92
CA TRP A 87 1.57 18.59 6.53
C TRP A 87 0.81 19.86 6.10
N ALA A 88 1.18 21.04 6.61
CA ALA A 88 0.59 22.31 6.18
C ALA A 88 0.96 22.65 4.72
N GLU A 89 2.19 22.37 4.29
CA GLU A 89 2.62 22.54 2.89
C GLU A 89 1.91 21.55 1.97
N VAL A 90 1.72 20.31 2.43
CA VAL A 90 0.93 19.30 1.71
C VAL A 90 -0.51 19.77 1.51
N VAL A 91 -1.16 20.28 2.57
CA VAL A 91 -2.53 20.84 2.47
C VAL A 91 -2.56 22.01 1.49
N LYS A 92 -1.61 22.93 1.55
CA LYS A 92 -1.52 24.04 0.60
C LYS A 92 -1.31 23.55 -0.85
N ARG A 93 -0.48 22.54 -1.07
CA ARG A 93 -0.26 21.93 -2.39
C ARG A 93 -1.53 21.27 -2.92
N SER A 94 -2.34 20.70 -2.02
CA SER A 94 -3.55 19.95 -2.37
C SER A 94 -4.63 20.79 -3.05
N GLU A 95 -4.67 22.10 -2.82
CA GLU A 95 -5.64 23.02 -3.44
C GLU A 95 -5.58 22.96 -4.97
N LYS A 96 -4.42 22.67 -5.55
CA LYS A 96 -4.21 22.52 -7.00
C LYS A 96 -4.58 21.13 -7.54
N LEU A 97 -4.87 20.19 -6.66
CA LEU A 97 -5.11 18.78 -6.96
C LEU A 97 -6.54 18.34 -6.62
N VAL A 98 -7.41 19.30 -6.24
CA VAL A 98 -8.83 19.06 -6.04
C VAL A 98 -9.49 18.75 -7.39
N THR A 99 -10.18 17.62 -7.47
CA THR A 99 -10.85 17.13 -8.69
C THR A 99 -12.36 17.07 -8.56
N SER A 100 -12.90 17.31 -7.36
CA SER A 100 -14.33 17.26 -7.08
C SER A 100 -14.79 18.43 -6.22
N ASP A 101 -16.00 18.93 -6.50
CA ASP A 101 -16.70 19.91 -5.66
C ASP A 101 -17.28 19.29 -4.38
N ASN A 102 -17.26 17.95 -4.23
CA ASN A 102 -17.71 17.29 -3.01
C ASN A 102 -16.64 17.45 -1.91
N PRO A 103 -16.92 18.20 -0.83
CA PRO A 103 -15.93 18.46 0.22
C PRO A 103 -15.48 17.20 0.97
N ARG A 104 -16.25 16.10 0.89
CA ARG A 104 -15.87 14.81 1.50
C ARG A 104 -15.01 13.93 0.60
N LEU A 105 -14.98 14.20 -0.71
CA LEU A 105 -14.22 13.46 -1.71
C LEU A 105 -13.47 14.43 -2.64
N PRO A 106 -12.64 15.34 -2.09
CA PRO A 106 -12.03 16.41 -2.89
C PRO A 106 -10.99 15.91 -3.90
N PHE A 107 -10.47 14.70 -3.71
CA PHE A 107 -9.38 14.14 -4.50
C PHE A 107 -9.82 12.88 -5.24
N ASP A 108 -9.12 12.56 -6.32
CA ASP A 108 -9.02 11.18 -6.81
C ASP A 108 -7.79 10.52 -6.17
N VAL A 109 -8.00 9.86 -5.03
CA VAL A 109 -6.91 9.23 -4.27
C VAL A 109 -6.23 8.13 -5.09
N VAL A 110 -6.96 7.42 -5.96
CA VAL A 110 -6.38 6.35 -6.79
C VAL A 110 -5.42 6.95 -7.80
N ALA A 111 -5.84 8.01 -8.51
CA ALA A 111 -4.98 8.70 -9.46
C ALA A 111 -3.73 9.31 -8.79
N LEU A 112 -3.89 9.88 -7.58
CA LEU A 112 -2.76 10.42 -6.82
C LEU A 112 -1.76 9.33 -6.41
N ASP A 113 -2.24 8.18 -5.96
CA ASP A 113 -1.37 7.06 -5.58
C ASP A 113 -0.67 6.44 -6.79
N GLU A 114 -1.35 6.34 -7.93
CA GLU A 114 -0.73 5.91 -9.19
C GLU A 114 0.37 6.88 -9.64
N GLN A 115 0.09 8.19 -9.60
CA GLN A 115 1.08 9.22 -9.91
C GLN A 115 2.30 9.13 -8.97
N ALA A 116 2.05 9.01 -7.65
CA ALA A 116 3.11 8.85 -6.67
C ALA A 116 3.99 7.62 -6.96
N ALA A 117 3.36 6.47 -7.20
CA ALA A 117 4.06 5.22 -7.49
C ALA A 117 4.90 5.31 -8.77
N ASN A 118 4.39 5.95 -9.82
CA ASN A 118 5.14 6.15 -11.06
C ASN A 118 6.39 7.02 -10.85
N LEU A 119 6.27 8.11 -10.08
CA LEU A 119 7.40 8.99 -9.77
C LEU A 119 8.43 8.31 -8.85
N GLU A 120 7.96 7.54 -7.87
CA GLU A 120 8.81 6.74 -6.98
C GLU A 120 9.52 5.63 -7.76
N GLY A 121 8.85 4.96 -8.69
CA GLY A 121 9.45 3.97 -9.59
C GLY A 121 10.58 4.58 -10.43
N ALA A 122 10.34 5.75 -11.02
CA ALA A 122 11.38 6.47 -11.76
C ALA A 122 12.59 6.85 -10.88
N ARG A 123 12.37 7.18 -9.60
CA ARG A 123 13.45 7.38 -8.62
C ARG A 123 14.21 6.10 -8.37
N LEU A 124 13.51 5.00 -8.08
CA LEU A 124 14.11 3.70 -7.81
C LEU A 124 14.96 3.24 -8.98
N ASP A 125 14.46 3.34 -10.21
CA ASP A 125 15.21 2.97 -11.42
C ASP A 125 16.49 3.81 -11.59
N ALA A 126 16.43 5.11 -11.30
CA ALA A 126 17.58 6.01 -11.44
C ALA A 126 18.61 5.90 -10.31
N CYS A 127 18.15 5.53 -9.10
CA CYS A 127 18.98 5.46 -7.90
C CYS A 127 19.48 4.05 -7.60
N SER A 128 18.95 3.03 -8.28
CA SER A 128 19.48 1.67 -8.26
C SER A 128 20.71 1.62 -9.16
N ILE A 129 21.84 2.12 -8.64
CA ILE A 129 23.16 1.91 -9.23
C ILE A 129 23.75 0.66 -8.59
N GLU A 130 23.98 -0.37 -9.41
CA GLU A 130 24.85 -1.52 -9.10
C GLU A 130 26.31 -1.11 -8.90
#